data_AF-A0A1F3YCX5-F1
#
_entry.id   AF-A0A1F3YCX5-F1
#
_cell.length_a   1.000
_cell.length_b   1.000
_cell.length_c   1.000
_cell.angle_alpha   90.00
_cell.angle_beta   90.00
_cell.angle_gamma   90.00
#
_symmetry.space_group_name_H-M   'P 1'
#
loop_
_entity.id
_entity.type
_entity.pdbx_description
1 polymer ?
#
loop_
_entity_poly.entity_id
_entity_poly.type
_entity_poly.pdbx_seq_one_letter_code
_entity_poly.pdbx_strand_id
1 'polypeptide(L)'
;MILDDRISREKGALLTRAVNSLRQFAEVQLLAASTSEDALLKKLEAEPFQLILAPWYRYLAWTRVEAFYGLTRTSGPTFAGYHCEPLAPYEIGGQADHLRAILLDFGHISSHEIQMLIRSLIQDSRRAGLQPLLRAGTPIYCEHWYSGRGLGSRIDSILGLSEIANSDWKKRSNALRICISALWSLIYEEGPGKAELNAISKAPRAGFQLGVDAGCLALRLSYCMPQWSPKDTLGVFWPDVTRPSAPSQLLLKFADFVRVHTIPDVSVIEVVVGFLNSSPSERAHGNIHSLWVEPITANLMIEGPFDMPGATAPHLKLLPVPELPTSRARAEEPSEAAERAKDRYVADAAVTIRELKAALADKDRMIRELRSGGVGTAPPLPPPDAESLLEAFQERYFEARYQIREFEVQIAELEARGATAQDIEALKKKMEYLASRENNWIRKIAKTIEAYRKARPKPAPSSQQQS
;
A
#
# COMPACT_ATOMS: atom_id res chain seq x y z
N MET A 1 23.68 -32.92 14.23
CA MET A 1 22.32 -32.34 14.15
C MET A 1 21.86 -32.49 12.70
N ILE A 2 20.83 -33.28 12.43
CA ILE A 2 20.28 -33.39 11.08
C ILE A 2 19.24 -32.27 10.94
N LEU A 3 19.54 -31.29 10.09
CA LEU A 3 18.73 -30.08 9.89
C LEU A 3 17.42 -30.43 9.18
N ASP A 4 17.52 -31.02 8.00
CA ASP A 4 16.41 -31.57 7.21
C ASP A 4 16.99 -32.62 6.25
N ASP A 5 16.47 -33.84 6.29
CA ASP A 5 16.94 -34.95 5.46
C ASP A 5 16.69 -34.73 3.95
N ARG A 6 15.78 -33.79 3.62
CA ARG A 6 15.44 -33.44 2.24
C ARG A 6 16.42 -32.46 1.60
N ILE A 7 17.31 -31.86 2.39
CA ILE A 7 18.22 -30.82 1.93
C ILE A 7 19.58 -31.43 1.63
N SER A 8 20.13 -31.12 0.46
CA SER A 8 21.48 -31.55 0.10
C SER A 8 22.52 -31.00 1.09
N ARG A 9 23.64 -31.72 1.29
CA ARG A 9 24.69 -31.30 2.25
C ARG A 9 25.22 -29.89 1.98
N GLU A 10 25.35 -29.53 0.71
CA GLU A 10 25.80 -28.20 0.28
C GLU A 10 24.81 -27.11 0.69
N LYS A 11 23.51 -27.29 0.38
CA LYS A 11 22.45 -26.36 0.77
C LYS A 11 22.29 -26.28 2.28
N GLY A 12 22.46 -27.39 3.00
CA GLY A 12 22.46 -27.40 4.46
C GLY A 12 23.61 -26.57 5.06
N ALA A 13 24.79 -26.57 4.43
CA ALA A 13 25.90 -25.72 4.84
C ALA A 13 25.63 -24.24 4.57
N LEU A 14 25.00 -23.90 3.43
CA LEU A 14 24.57 -22.53 3.12
C LEU A 14 23.52 -22.01 4.11
N LEU A 15 22.50 -22.82 4.41
CA LEU A 15 21.49 -22.50 5.42
C LEU A 15 22.14 -22.25 6.79
N THR A 16 23.04 -23.13 7.21
CA THR A 16 23.76 -22.99 8.49
C THR A 16 24.57 -21.70 8.53
N ARG A 17 25.26 -21.35 7.42
CA ARG A 17 26.01 -20.09 7.32
C ARG A 17 25.09 -18.88 7.42
N ALA A 18 23.97 -18.88 6.70
CA ALA A 18 22.98 -17.82 6.74
C ALA A 18 22.44 -17.65 8.18
N VAL A 19 22.01 -18.74 8.81
CA VAL A 19 21.47 -18.74 10.18
C VAL A 19 22.49 -18.27 11.21
N ASN A 20 23.75 -18.69 11.09
CA ASN A 20 24.81 -18.19 11.97
C ASN A 20 25.05 -16.68 11.80
N SER A 21 24.85 -16.14 10.60
CA SER A 21 24.90 -14.70 10.39
C SER A 21 23.67 -13.98 10.96
N LEU A 22 22.48 -14.60 10.91
CA LEU A 22 21.27 -14.04 11.54
C LEU A 22 21.41 -13.95 13.06
N ARG A 23 22.04 -14.96 13.67
CA ARG A 23 22.31 -14.99 15.12
C ARG A 23 23.19 -13.84 15.63
N GLN A 24 23.84 -13.09 14.73
CA GLN A 24 24.58 -11.90 15.11
C GLN A 24 23.68 -10.73 15.54
N PHE A 25 22.39 -10.75 15.17
CA PHE A 25 21.45 -9.67 15.49
C PHE A 25 20.08 -10.14 15.96
N ALA A 26 19.82 -11.45 16.03
CA ALA A 26 18.55 -11.99 16.45
C ALA A 26 18.66 -13.35 17.15
N GLU A 27 17.77 -13.60 18.12
CA GLU A 27 17.63 -14.92 18.74
C GLU A 27 16.84 -15.87 17.80
N VAL A 28 17.58 -16.69 17.04
CA VAL A 28 17.04 -17.55 15.98
C VAL A 28 17.13 -19.04 16.34
N GLN A 29 15.96 -19.67 16.40
CA GLN A 29 15.83 -21.13 16.49
C GLN A 29 15.62 -21.74 15.10
N LEU A 30 16.58 -22.56 14.66
CA LEU A 30 16.44 -23.38 13.46
C LEU A 30 16.05 -24.80 13.88
N LEU A 31 14.93 -25.32 13.38
CA LEU A 31 14.43 -26.62 13.80
C LEU A 31 15.06 -27.76 13.01
N ALA A 32 15.44 -28.80 13.74
CA ALA A 32 15.82 -30.07 13.16
C ALA A 32 14.58 -30.85 12.71
N ALA A 33 14.73 -31.69 11.68
CA ALA A 33 13.71 -32.61 11.19
C ALA A 33 13.28 -33.68 12.23
N SER A 34 13.92 -33.82 13.38
CA SER A 34 13.44 -34.70 14.45
C SER A 34 12.52 -34.01 15.46
N THR A 35 12.41 -32.69 15.43
CA THR A 35 11.68 -31.91 16.45
C THR A 35 10.17 -32.11 16.30
N SER A 36 9.44 -32.48 17.36
CA SER A 36 7.97 -32.50 17.32
C SER A 36 7.37 -31.13 17.64
N GLU A 37 6.11 -30.90 17.27
CA GLU A 37 5.39 -29.64 17.60
C GLU A 37 5.28 -29.43 19.12
N ASP A 38 5.00 -30.50 19.89
CA ASP A 38 4.96 -30.43 21.36
C ASP A 38 6.33 -30.09 21.98
N ALA A 39 7.41 -30.62 21.42
CA ALA A 39 8.76 -30.30 21.89
C ALA A 39 9.11 -28.84 21.60
N LEU A 40 8.67 -28.31 20.45
CA LEU A 40 8.82 -26.89 20.14
C LEU A 40 8.04 -26.03 21.14
N LEU A 41 6.74 -26.30 21.35
CA LEU A 41 5.92 -25.51 22.28
C LEU A 41 6.53 -25.42 23.67
N LYS A 42 6.98 -26.55 24.24
CA LYS A 42 7.70 -26.57 25.53
C LYS A 42 8.98 -25.73 25.51
N LYS A 43 9.69 -25.70 24.37
CA LYS A 43 10.90 -24.89 24.23
C LYS A 43 10.59 -23.40 24.19
N LEU A 44 9.50 -23.01 23.52
CA LEU A 44 9.06 -21.61 23.43
C LEU A 44 8.56 -21.06 24.76
N GLU A 45 8.06 -21.92 25.65
CA GLU A 45 7.74 -21.55 27.04
C GLU A 45 8.99 -21.28 27.88
N ALA A 46 10.13 -21.91 27.55
CA ALA A 46 11.35 -21.85 28.33
C ALA A 46 12.35 -20.77 27.89
N GLU A 47 12.38 -20.43 26.60
CA GLU A 47 13.39 -19.57 26.00
C GLU A 47 12.76 -18.46 25.13
N PRO A 48 13.20 -17.19 25.24
CA PRO A 48 12.72 -16.11 24.39
C PRO A 48 13.40 -16.17 23.02
N PHE A 49 12.63 -16.45 21.98
CA PHE A 49 13.08 -16.36 20.59
C PHE A 49 12.46 -15.17 19.88
N GLN A 50 13.18 -14.64 18.89
CA GLN A 50 12.64 -13.64 17.95
C GLN A 50 12.18 -14.29 16.65
N LEU A 51 12.85 -15.36 16.22
CA LEU A 51 12.54 -16.07 14.98
C LEU A 51 12.69 -17.58 15.17
N ILE A 52 11.69 -18.33 14.71
CA ILE A 52 11.72 -19.78 14.58
C ILE A 52 11.63 -20.12 13.11
N LEU A 53 12.62 -20.87 12.61
CA LEU A 53 12.69 -21.38 11.25
C LEU A 53 12.42 -22.88 11.27
N ALA A 54 11.29 -23.28 10.68
CA ALA A 54 10.94 -24.68 10.47
C ALA A 54 11.01 -25.05 8.99
N PRO A 55 11.32 -26.32 8.63
CA PRO A 55 11.11 -26.79 7.27
C PRO A 55 9.68 -26.46 6.80
N TRP A 56 9.53 -25.96 5.58
CA TRP A 56 8.25 -25.46 5.05
C TRP A 56 7.07 -26.42 5.26
N TYR A 57 7.27 -27.73 5.08
CA TYR A 57 6.21 -28.74 5.23
C TYR A 57 5.74 -28.91 6.68
N ARG A 58 6.61 -28.61 7.65
CA ARG A 58 6.25 -28.60 9.08
C ARG A 58 5.56 -27.31 9.45
N TYR A 59 6.10 -26.19 8.98
CA TYR A 59 5.48 -24.88 9.14
C TYR A 59 4.02 -24.91 8.69
N LEU A 60 3.73 -25.47 7.51
CA LEU A 60 2.37 -25.57 6.98
C LEU A 60 1.50 -26.59 7.71
N ALA A 61 2.07 -27.60 8.36
CA ALA A 61 1.33 -28.64 9.08
C ALA A 61 1.06 -28.30 10.56
N TRP A 62 1.90 -27.48 11.19
CA TRP A 62 1.86 -27.20 12.63
C TRP A 62 0.94 -26.03 12.96
N THR A 63 -0.34 -26.35 13.09
CA THR A 63 -1.41 -25.38 13.30
C THR A 63 -1.47 -24.85 14.74
N ARG A 64 -0.95 -25.58 15.75
CA ARG A 64 -1.03 -25.13 17.15
C ARG A 64 -0.05 -24.01 17.41
N VAL A 65 1.20 -24.14 16.95
CA VAL A 65 2.21 -23.07 17.05
C VAL A 65 1.69 -21.80 16.38
N GLU A 66 1.08 -21.95 15.21
CA GLU A 66 0.50 -20.84 14.47
C GLU A 66 -0.73 -20.24 15.18
N ALA A 67 -1.58 -21.04 15.82
CA ALA A 67 -2.69 -20.53 16.61
C ALA A 67 -2.22 -19.72 17.83
N PHE A 68 -1.13 -20.14 18.50
CA PHE A 68 -0.57 -19.42 19.64
C PHE A 68 0.11 -18.11 19.22
N TYR A 69 0.98 -18.15 18.21
CA TYR A 69 1.87 -17.02 17.88
C TYR A 69 1.48 -16.23 16.62
N GLY A 70 0.54 -16.73 15.82
CA GLY A 70 0.08 -16.10 14.59
C GLY A 70 -1.10 -15.15 14.76
N LEU A 71 -1.99 -15.45 15.72
CA LEU A 71 -3.20 -14.67 15.99
C LEU A 71 -2.98 -13.52 16.97
N THR A 72 -2.08 -13.70 17.94
CA THR A 72 -1.93 -12.80 19.08
C THR A 72 -0.58 -12.07 19.00
N ARG A 73 -0.47 -11.08 18.12
CA ARG A 73 0.69 -10.16 18.18
C ARG A 73 0.61 -9.29 19.42
N THR A 74 1.09 -9.84 20.53
CA THR A 74 1.43 -9.05 21.72
C THR A 74 2.74 -9.48 22.38
N SER A 75 3.25 -10.72 22.17
CA SER A 75 4.55 -11.14 22.74
C SER A 75 5.01 -12.54 22.30
N GLY A 76 5.56 -12.70 21.10
CA GLY A 76 6.10 -14.01 20.71
C GLY A 76 6.99 -14.00 19.46
N PRO A 77 7.76 -15.08 19.25
CA PRO A 77 8.63 -15.23 18.08
C PRO A 77 7.84 -15.23 16.77
N THR A 78 8.46 -14.70 15.71
CA THR A 78 7.99 -14.94 14.36
C THR A 78 8.24 -16.41 13.98
N PHE A 79 7.19 -17.13 13.59
CA PHE A 79 7.28 -18.50 13.08
C PHE A 79 7.24 -18.50 11.55
N ALA A 80 8.26 -19.05 10.91
CA ALA A 80 8.38 -19.05 9.46
C ALA A 80 8.86 -20.41 8.91
N GLY A 81 8.34 -20.76 7.75
CA GLY A 81 8.79 -21.88 6.94
C GLY A 81 10.02 -21.48 6.11
N TYR A 82 11.01 -22.35 6.02
CA TYR A 82 12.13 -22.19 5.09
C TYR A 82 12.19 -23.32 4.08
N HIS A 83 12.76 -23.03 2.91
CA HIS A 83 13.17 -24.02 1.93
C HIS A 83 14.54 -23.64 1.34
N CYS A 84 15.33 -24.66 0.98
CA CYS A 84 16.66 -24.46 0.36
C CYS A 84 16.77 -25.12 -1.02
N GLU A 85 15.82 -26.00 -1.33
CA GLU A 85 15.65 -26.59 -2.65
C GLU A 85 14.51 -25.86 -3.37
N PRO A 86 14.46 -25.92 -4.72
CA PRO A 86 13.31 -25.45 -5.49
C PRO A 86 12.01 -26.05 -4.93
N LEU A 87 11.04 -25.18 -4.62
CA LEU A 87 9.75 -25.59 -4.09
C LEU A 87 8.68 -25.23 -5.11
N ALA A 88 8.02 -26.21 -5.70
CA ALA A 88 6.97 -25.96 -6.68
C ALA A 88 5.60 -25.71 -5.99
N PRO A 89 4.73 -24.86 -6.57
CA PRO A 89 3.40 -24.59 -6.01
C PRO A 89 2.53 -25.81 -5.76
N TYR A 90 2.65 -26.88 -6.56
CA TYR A 90 1.86 -28.10 -6.34
C TYR A 90 2.32 -28.89 -5.10
N GLU A 91 3.55 -28.68 -4.61
CA GLU A 91 4.09 -29.40 -3.44
C GLU A 91 3.54 -28.86 -2.12
N ILE A 92 3.18 -27.57 -2.07
CA ILE A 92 2.54 -26.97 -0.89
C ILE A 92 1.04 -27.26 -0.82
N GLY A 93 0.44 -27.71 -1.92
CA GLY A 93 -0.98 -28.05 -2.01
C GLY A 93 -1.91 -26.84 -1.90
N GLY A 94 -3.17 -27.12 -1.55
CA GLY A 94 -4.17 -26.07 -1.33
C GLY A 94 -3.90 -25.25 -0.07
N GLN A 95 -4.46 -24.04 -0.02
CA GLN A 95 -4.39 -23.18 1.15
C GLN A 95 -5.03 -23.90 2.35
N ALA A 96 -4.26 -24.08 3.43
CA ALA A 96 -4.79 -24.53 4.71
C ALA A 96 -5.56 -23.39 5.43
N ASP A 97 -6.23 -23.68 6.54
CA ASP A 97 -7.00 -22.69 7.32
C ASP A 97 -6.14 -21.62 8.04
N HIS A 98 -4.92 -21.39 7.57
CA HIS A 98 -4.00 -20.38 8.07
C HIS A 98 -4.51 -18.97 7.78
N LEU A 99 -4.12 -18.01 8.62
CA LEU A 99 -4.41 -16.58 8.45
C LEU A 99 -3.21 -15.78 7.96
N ARG A 100 -2.03 -16.42 7.92
CA ARG A 100 -0.80 -15.91 7.36
C ARG A 100 0.04 -17.04 6.78
N ALA A 101 1.01 -16.70 5.95
CA ALA A 101 2.03 -17.62 5.45
C ALA A 101 3.35 -16.87 5.30
N ILE A 102 4.42 -17.40 5.90
CA ILE A 102 5.77 -16.86 5.78
C ILE A 102 6.69 -18.00 5.33
N LEU A 103 7.03 -18.01 4.05
CA LEU A 103 7.92 -18.94 3.38
C LEU A 103 9.16 -18.19 2.91
N LEU A 104 10.34 -18.63 3.35
CA LEU A 104 11.62 -17.98 3.06
C LEU A 104 12.51 -18.88 2.20
N ASP A 105 12.98 -18.33 1.08
CA ASP A 105 13.91 -19.00 0.16
C ASP A 105 15.36 -18.77 0.61
N PHE A 106 16.00 -19.82 1.12
CA PHE A 106 17.44 -19.85 1.44
C PHE A 106 18.28 -20.53 0.35
N GLY A 107 17.63 -21.05 -0.69
CA GLY A 107 18.25 -21.81 -1.78
C GLY A 107 18.84 -20.93 -2.87
N HIS A 108 18.18 -19.81 -3.16
CA HIS A 108 18.53 -18.92 -4.27
C HIS A 108 18.97 -17.52 -3.83
N ILE A 109 18.71 -17.13 -2.58
CA ILE A 109 19.01 -15.79 -2.08
C ILE A 109 20.38 -15.79 -1.36
N SER A 110 21.16 -14.71 -1.51
CA SER A 110 22.44 -14.58 -0.80
C SER A 110 22.25 -14.40 0.70
N SER A 111 23.28 -14.73 1.49
CA SER A 111 23.24 -14.55 2.94
C SER A 111 23.06 -13.08 3.36
N HIS A 112 23.40 -12.10 2.53
CA HIS A 112 23.20 -10.68 2.85
C HIS A 112 21.74 -10.26 2.63
N GLU A 113 21.15 -10.67 1.51
CA GLU A 113 19.76 -10.32 1.18
C GLU A 113 18.77 -11.02 2.12
N ILE A 114 19.03 -12.26 2.53
CA ILE A 114 18.19 -12.94 3.53
C ILE A 114 18.24 -12.24 4.90
N GLN A 115 19.39 -11.65 5.27
CA GLN A 115 19.49 -10.84 6.49
C GLN A 115 18.65 -9.56 6.38
N MET A 116 18.66 -8.90 5.22
CA MET A 116 17.83 -7.73 4.96
C MET A 116 16.34 -8.08 5.13
N LEU A 117 15.88 -9.16 4.47
CA LEU A 117 14.49 -9.62 4.59
C LEU A 117 14.13 -9.95 6.04
N ILE A 118 14.98 -10.72 6.74
CA ILE A 118 14.70 -11.14 8.12
C ILE A 118 14.75 -9.97 9.10
N ARG A 119 15.62 -8.97 8.90
CA ARG A 119 15.60 -7.73 9.71
C ARG A 119 14.29 -6.99 9.58
N SER A 120 13.71 -6.94 8.38
CA SER A 120 12.37 -6.34 8.17
C SER A 120 11.26 -7.17 8.82
N LEU A 121 11.42 -8.50 8.88
CA LEU A 121 10.41 -9.42 9.41
C LEU A 121 10.34 -9.43 10.95
N ILE A 122 11.48 -9.41 11.64
CA ILE A 122 11.53 -9.62 13.10
C ILE A 122 11.38 -8.32 13.90
N GLN A 123 11.59 -7.16 13.28
CA GLN A 123 11.47 -5.86 13.95
C GLN A 123 10.13 -5.24 13.55
N ASP A 124 9.23 -5.10 14.52
CA ASP A 124 7.88 -4.58 14.27
C ASP A 124 7.90 -3.18 13.65
N SER A 125 8.84 -2.32 14.05
CA SER A 125 9.06 -1.00 13.46
C SER A 125 9.72 -1.03 12.07
N ARG A 126 9.89 -2.20 11.46
CA ARG A 126 10.50 -2.37 10.14
C ARG A 126 9.67 -3.28 9.25
N ARG A 127 8.47 -3.61 9.71
CA ARG A 127 7.64 -4.64 9.14
C ARG A 127 6.93 -4.16 7.90
N ALA A 128 6.42 -2.92 7.91
CA ALA A 128 5.76 -2.27 6.78
C ALA A 128 6.69 -1.31 6.03
N GLY A 129 6.26 -0.84 4.85
CA GLY A 129 7.00 0.16 4.07
C GLY A 129 8.21 -0.37 3.28
N LEU A 130 8.81 0.51 2.47
CA LEU A 130 9.98 0.19 1.63
C LEU A 130 11.32 0.49 2.31
N GLN A 131 11.39 1.48 3.20
CA GLN A 131 12.63 1.92 3.82
C GLN A 131 13.42 0.79 4.50
N PRO A 132 12.78 -0.17 5.21
CA PRO A 132 13.53 -1.27 5.83
C PRO A 132 14.23 -2.22 4.86
N LEU A 133 13.84 -2.21 3.59
CA LEU A 133 14.36 -3.05 2.52
C LEU A 133 15.45 -2.35 1.71
N LEU A 134 15.72 -1.07 2.00
CA LEU A 134 16.61 -0.24 1.22
C LEU A 134 17.74 0.32 2.11
N ARG A 135 18.83 0.73 1.48
CA ARG A 135 19.91 1.44 2.17
C ARG A 135 19.41 2.79 2.68
N ALA A 136 20.01 3.24 3.78
CA ALA A 136 19.75 4.57 4.32
C ALA A 136 20.06 5.64 3.26
N GLY A 137 19.13 6.56 3.05
CA GLY A 137 19.25 7.63 2.06
C GLY A 137 18.87 7.24 0.63
N THR A 138 18.45 5.98 0.38
CA THR A 138 17.89 5.60 -0.92
C THR A 138 16.62 6.42 -1.20
N PRO A 139 16.54 7.10 -2.37
CA PRO A 139 15.35 7.86 -2.72
C PRO A 139 14.15 6.92 -2.92
N ILE A 140 13.01 7.31 -2.34
CA ILE A 140 11.72 6.62 -2.55
C ILE A 140 10.86 7.52 -3.41
N TYR A 141 10.56 7.02 -4.60
CA TYR A 141 9.67 7.66 -5.52
C TYR A 141 8.22 7.30 -5.20
N CYS A 142 7.32 8.28 -5.27
CA CYS A 142 5.91 8.09 -4.92
C CYS A 142 4.98 8.59 -6.04
N GLU A 143 3.85 7.91 -6.20
CA GLU A 143 2.75 8.28 -7.10
C GLU A 143 1.40 7.85 -6.48
N HIS A 144 0.32 8.56 -6.78
CA HIS A 144 -1.04 8.12 -6.49
C HIS A 144 -1.78 7.72 -7.77
N TRP A 145 -2.49 6.61 -7.73
CA TRP A 145 -3.25 6.10 -8.87
C TRP A 145 -4.74 6.41 -8.71
N TYR A 146 -5.26 7.26 -9.59
CA TYR A 146 -6.64 7.74 -9.57
C TYR A 146 -7.55 7.05 -10.59
N SER A 147 -6.98 6.54 -11.68
CA SER A 147 -7.73 5.91 -12.77
C SER A 147 -6.95 4.78 -13.41
N GLY A 148 -7.66 3.92 -14.15
CA GLY A 148 -7.07 2.83 -14.90
C GLY A 148 -6.22 3.25 -16.12
N ARG A 149 -6.16 4.53 -16.46
CA ARG A 149 -5.47 4.99 -17.68
C ARG A 149 -3.99 5.24 -17.43
N GLY A 150 -3.15 5.02 -18.44
CA GLY A 150 -1.73 5.44 -18.44
C GLY A 150 -0.73 4.43 -17.87
N LEU A 151 -1.09 3.15 -17.76
CA LEU A 151 -0.16 2.12 -17.28
C LEU A 151 1.13 2.04 -18.13
N GLY A 152 1.01 2.04 -19.47
CA GLY A 152 2.18 1.97 -20.36
C GLY A 152 3.17 3.11 -20.13
N SER A 153 2.67 4.35 -20.02
CA SER A 153 3.51 5.50 -19.73
C SER A 153 4.18 5.39 -18.34
N ARG A 154 3.46 4.91 -17.31
CA ARG A 154 4.02 4.72 -15.95
C ARG A 154 5.17 3.73 -15.94
N ILE A 155 4.97 2.60 -16.62
CA ILE A 155 6.00 1.60 -16.81
C ILE A 155 7.24 2.22 -17.46
N ASP A 156 7.05 2.98 -18.54
CA ASP A 156 8.19 3.59 -19.24
C ASP A 156 8.89 4.67 -18.41
N SER A 157 8.17 5.40 -17.57
CA SER A 157 8.78 6.36 -16.62
C SER A 157 9.60 5.67 -15.54
N ILE A 158 9.07 4.59 -14.95
CA ILE A 158 9.79 3.79 -13.96
C ILE A 158 11.06 3.22 -14.58
N LEU A 159 10.96 2.58 -15.75
CA LEU A 159 12.10 1.97 -16.42
C LEU A 159 13.09 3.00 -16.98
N GLY A 160 12.65 4.24 -17.18
CA GLY A 160 13.48 5.36 -17.60
C GLY A 160 14.25 6.05 -16.47
N LEU A 161 14.01 5.69 -15.20
CA LEU A 161 14.80 6.20 -14.08
C LEU A 161 16.27 5.78 -14.25
N SER A 162 17.19 6.70 -13.97
CA SER A 162 18.64 6.47 -14.12
C SER A 162 19.14 5.25 -13.36
N GLU A 163 18.59 5.04 -12.16
CA GLU A 163 18.88 3.96 -11.24
C GLU A 163 18.50 2.60 -11.80
N ILE A 164 17.58 2.55 -12.77
CA ILE A 164 17.16 1.33 -13.46
C ILE A 164 17.81 1.26 -14.85
N ALA A 165 17.70 2.31 -15.64
CA ALA A 165 18.14 2.36 -17.04
C ALA A 165 19.66 2.23 -17.20
N ASN A 166 20.43 2.72 -16.22
CA ASN A 166 21.90 2.74 -16.27
C ASN A 166 22.56 1.72 -15.32
N SER A 167 21.79 0.77 -14.78
CA SER A 167 22.28 -0.25 -13.85
C SER A 167 21.96 -1.67 -14.33
N ASP A 168 22.36 -2.66 -13.55
CA ASP A 168 22.01 -4.07 -13.80
C ASP A 168 20.50 -4.34 -13.72
N TRP A 169 19.72 -3.47 -13.09
CA TRP A 169 18.26 -3.58 -13.03
C TRP A 169 17.61 -3.51 -14.42
N LYS A 170 18.26 -2.88 -15.41
CA LYS A 170 17.79 -2.90 -16.80
C LYS A 170 17.59 -4.32 -17.33
N LYS A 171 18.41 -5.28 -16.90
CA LYS A 171 18.27 -6.71 -17.29
C LYS A 171 16.95 -7.32 -16.79
N ARG A 172 16.39 -6.78 -15.70
CA ARG A 172 15.11 -7.18 -15.09
C ARG A 172 13.91 -6.41 -15.65
N SER A 173 14.08 -5.61 -16.71
CA SER A 173 13.00 -4.76 -17.24
C SER A 173 11.73 -5.54 -17.55
N ASN A 174 11.83 -6.76 -18.09
CA ASN A 174 10.65 -7.56 -18.43
C ASN A 174 9.86 -7.99 -17.18
N ALA A 175 10.49 -8.61 -16.18
CA ALA A 175 9.84 -8.89 -14.90
C ALA A 175 9.27 -7.62 -14.24
N LEU A 176 9.98 -6.50 -14.28
CA LEU A 176 9.47 -5.22 -13.77
C LEU A 176 8.18 -4.80 -14.50
N ARG A 177 8.14 -4.88 -15.84
CA ARG A 177 6.92 -4.58 -16.62
C ARG A 177 5.75 -5.48 -16.19
N ILE A 178 6.00 -6.77 -16.03
CA ILE A 178 4.98 -7.74 -15.64
C ILE A 178 4.47 -7.47 -14.22
N CYS A 179 5.38 -7.26 -13.26
CA CYS A 179 5.00 -6.98 -11.87
C CYS A 179 4.26 -5.65 -11.73
N ILE A 180 4.68 -4.58 -12.42
CA ILE A 180 3.96 -3.29 -12.40
C ILE A 180 2.56 -3.46 -13.01
N SER A 181 2.44 -4.23 -14.10
CA SER A 181 1.13 -4.50 -14.71
C SER A 181 0.23 -5.32 -13.79
N ALA A 182 0.77 -6.33 -13.12
CA ALA A 182 0.04 -7.14 -12.15
C ALA A 182 -0.39 -6.33 -10.92
N LEU A 183 0.47 -5.46 -10.38
CA LEU A 183 0.11 -4.52 -9.31
C LEU A 183 -1.03 -3.60 -9.73
N TRP A 184 -1.02 -3.12 -10.98
CA TRP A 184 -2.12 -2.33 -11.53
C TRP A 184 -3.42 -3.14 -11.66
N SER A 185 -3.35 -4.38 -12.17
CA SER A 185 -4.51 -5.27 -12.31
C SER A 185 -5.14 -5.64 -10.96
N LEU A 186 -4.33 -5.79 -9.90
CA LEU A 186 -4.87 -5.99 -8.54
C LEU A 186 -5.83 -4.88 -8.12
N ILE A 187 -5.61 -3.64 -8.58
CA ILE A 187 -6.51 -2.52 -8.26
C ILE A 187 -7.69 -2.48 -9.23
N TYR A 188 -7.40 -2.50 -10.53
CA TYR A 188 -8.38 -2.11 -11.54
C TYR A 188 -9.13 -3.28 -12.17
N GLU A 189 -8.66 -4.51 -12.05
CA GLU A 189 -9.35 -5.69 -12.60
C GLU A 189 -9.94 -6.57 -11.50
N GLU A 190 -9.28 -6.64 -10.33
CA GLU A 190 -9.69 -7.50 -9.21
C GLU A 190 -10.11 -6.73 -7.96
N GLY A 191 -9.66 -5.48 -7.81
CA GLY A 191 -9.79 -4.70 -6.58
C GLY A 191 -10.78 -3.54 -6.66
N PRO A 192 -10.56 -2.46 -5.89
CA PRO A 192 -11.54 -1.39 -5.69
C PRO A 192 -11.75 -0.53 -6.95
N GLY A 193 -10.84 -0.62 -7.93
CA GLY A 193 -10.95 0.04 -9.22
C GLY A 193 -11.82 -0.70 -10.24
N LYS A 194 -12.23 -1.95 -9.96
CA LYS A 194 -12.93 -2.82 -10.91
C LYS A 194 -14.25 -2.24 -11.43
N ALA A 195 -15.07 -1.71 -10.53
CA ALA A 195 -16.39 -1.17 -10.90
C ALA A 195 -16.30 0.12 -11.72
N GLU A 196 -15.15 0.78 -11.74
CA GLU A 196 -14.99 2.15 -12.25
C GLU A 196 -13.70 2.33 -13.06
N LEU A 197 -13.28 1.28 -13.78
CA LEU A 197 -12.07 1.24 -14.63
C LEU A 197 -11.88 2.50 -15.51
N ASN A 198 -12.98 3.12 -15.92
CA ASN A 198 -13.02 4.28 -16.81
C ASN A 198 -13.30 5.62 -16.12
N ALA A 199 -13.58 5.64 -14.81
CA ALA A 199 -13.94 6.86 -14.07
C ALA A 199 -12.71 7.45 -13.37
N ILE A 200 -12.47 8.75 -13.59
CA ILE A 200 -11.44 9.50 -12.88
C ILE A 200 -12.02 9.88 -11.52
N SER A 201 -11.48 9.29 -10.46
CA SER A 201 -11.82 9.66 -9.08
C SER A 201 -11.01 10.88 -8.63
N LYS A 202 -11.59 11.71 -7.78
CA LYS A 202 -10.87 12.78 -7.06
C LYS A 202 -10.01 12.23 -5.92
N ALA A 203 -10.35 11.04 -5.42
CA ALA A 203 -9.59 10.35 -4.39
C ALA A 203 -8.67 9.28 -5.00
N PRO A 204 -7.47 9.08 -4.45
CA PRO A 204 -6.56 8.05 -4.93
C PRO A 204 -7.14 6.67 -4.63
N ARG A 205 -7.14 5.78 -5.63
CA ARG A 205 -7.55 4.37 -5.46
C ARG A 205 -6.43 3.52 -4.86
N ALA A 206 -5.18 3.90 -5.14
CA ALA A 206 -3.99 3.29 -4.56
C ALA A 206 -2.85 4.29 -4.44
N GLY A 207 -2.02 4.12 -3.43
CA GLY A 207 -0.68 4.71 -3.35
C GLY A 207 0.35 3.74 -3.92
N PHE A 208 1.26 4.25 -4.74
CA PHE A 208 2.35 3.50 -5.34
C PHE A 208 3.69 4.13 -4.96
N GLN A 209 4.63 3.30 -4.56
CA GLN A 209 5.99 3.71 -4.23
C GLN A 209 7.01 2.78 -4.87
N LEU A 210 8.18 3.34 -5.18
CA LEU A 210 9.32 2.65 -5.77
C LEU A 210 10.59 3.11 -5.07
N GLY A 211 11.42 2.17 -4.62
CA GLY A 211 12.76 2.48 -4.15
C GLY A 211 13.77 1.54 -4.81
N VAL A 212 14.93 2.08 -5.17
CA VAL A 212 15.97 1.35 -5.91
C VAL A 212 17.35 1.70 -5.38
N ASP A 213 18.10 0.68 -5.00
CA ASP A 213 19.53 0.79 -4.74
C ASP A 213 20.32 -0.37 -5.38
N ALA A 214 21.60 -0.52 -5.04
CA ALA A 214 22.46 -1.54 -5.63
C ALA A 214 22.12 -2.99 -5.20
N GLY A 215 21.42 -3.16 -4.09
CA GLY A 215 21.08 -4.47 -3.51
C GLY A 215 19.62 -4.85 -3.69
N CYS A 216 18.71 -3.87 -3.70
CA CYS A 216 17.28 -4.12 -3.81
C CYS A 216 16.56 -3.08 -4.69
N LEU A 217 15.60 -3.56 -5.47
CA LEU A 217 14.55 -2.77 -6.08
C LEU A 217 13.22 -3.24 -5.50
N ALA A 218 12.45 -2.34 -4.91
CA ALA A 218 11.17 -2.68 -4.29
C ALA A 218 10.04 -1.75 -4.78
N LEU A 219 8.90 -2.36 -5.08
CA LEU A 219 7.64 -1.73 -5.48
C LEU A 219 6.65 -1.92 -4.34
N ARG A 220 6.00 -0.85 -3.88
CA ARG A 220 4.95 -0.91 -2.88
C ARG A 220 3.65 -0.36 -3.44
N LEU A 221 2.59 -1.14 -3.31
CA LEU A 221 1.23 -0.76 -3.64
C LEU A 221 0.41 -0.79 -2.34
N SER A 222 -0.31 0.29 -2.05
CA SER A 222 -1.22 0.36 -0.92
C SER A 222 -2.61 0.75 -1.39
N TYR A 223 -3.64 0.01 -1.01
CA TYR A 223 -5.03 0.26 -1.44
C TYR A 223 -6.04 -0.23 -0.40
N CYS A 224 -7.27 0.28 -0.46
CA CYS A 224 -8.31 -0.08 0.49
C CYS A 224 -9.20 -1.21 -0.04
N MET A 225 -9.42 -2.25 0.76
CA MET A 225 -10.34 -3.37 0.48
C MET A 225 -11.05 -3.82 1.77
N PRO A 226 -12.13 -3.13 2.18
CA PRO A 226 -12.88 -3.46 3.40
C PRO A 226 -13.46 -4.87 3.43
N GLN A 227 -13.69 -5.47 2.27
CA GLN A 227 -14.27 -6.79 2.10
C GLN A 227 -13.28 -7.95 2.24
N TRP A 228 -11.97 -7.68 2.26
CA TRP A 228 -10.97 -8.75 2.40
C TRP A 228 -10.62 -8.99 3.87
N SER A 229 -10.83 -10.21 4.32
CA SER A 229 -10.24 -10.71 5.55
C SER A 229 -8.77 -11.11 5.32
N PRO A 230 -7.99 -11.35 6.40
CA PRO A 230 -6.66 -11.95 6.29
C PRO A 230 -6.68 -13.28 5.54
N LYS A 231 -7.72 -14.09 5.72
CA LYS A 231 -7.89 -15.38 5.03
C LYS A 231 -8.09 -15.19 3.52
N ASP A 232 -8.90 -14.21 3.12
CA ASP A 232 -9.14 -13.90 1.70
C ASP A 232 -7.86 -13.42 1.03
N THR A 233 -7.12 -12.54 1.71
CA THR A 233 -5.84 -12.04 1.22
C THR A 233 -4.84 -13.18 1.05
N LEU A 234 -4.74 -14.07 2.04
CA LEU A 234 -3.90 -15.25 1.91
C LEU A 234 -4.31 -16.13 0.73
N GLY A 235 -5.61 -16.32 0.49
CA GLY A 235 -6.08 -17.12 -0.65
C GLY A 235 -5.83 -16.48 -2.01
N VAL A 236 -5.82 -15.16 -2.11
CA VAL A 236 -5.44 -14.44 -3.34
C VAL A 236 -3.96 -14.61 -3.64
N PHE A 237 -3.10 -14.53 -2.63
CA PHE A 237 -1.64 -14.61 -2.76
C PHE A 237 -1.07 -16.01 -2.50
N TRP A 238 -1.92 -17.03 -2.35
CA TRP A 238 -1.48 -18.41 -2.26
C TRP A 238 -0.99 -18.90 -3.63
N PRO A 239 0.16 -19.57 -3.74
CA PRO A 239 0.60 -20.13 -5.02
C PRO A 239 -0.42 -21.13 -5.58
N ASP A 240 -0.92 -20.85 -6.78
CA ASP A 240 -2.01 -21.60 -7.40
C ASP A 240 -1.75 -21.82 -8.91
N VAL A 241 -1.38 -23.05 -9.25
CA VAL A 241 -1.07 -23.45 -10.63
C VAL A 241 -2.27 -23.42 -11.56
N THR A 242 -3.49 -23.38 -11.02
CA THR A 242 -4.72 -23.37 -11.83
C THR A 242 -5.04 -21.98 -12.37
N ARG A 243 -4.43 -20.92 -11.81
CA ARG A 243 -4.67 -19.52 -12.19
C ARG A 243 -3.35 -18.79 -12.54
N PRO A 244 -2.52 -19.32 -13.46
CA PRO A 244 -1.16 -18.81 -13.68
C PRO A 244 -1.10 -17.39 -14.25
N SER A 245 -2.19 -16.90 -14.82
CA SER A 245 -2.33 -15.54 -15.36
C SER A 245 -2.93 -14.55 -14.37
N ALA A 246 -3.38 -14.99 -13.19
CA ALA A 246 -3.92 -14.07 -12.19
C ALA A 246 -2.83 -13.10 -11.73
N PRO A 247 -3.15 -11.82 -11.46
CA PRO A 247 -2.18 -10.80 -11.09
C PRO A 247 -1.30 -11.22 -9.91
N SER A 248 -1.89 -11.77 -8.84
CA SER A 248 -1.14 -12.27 -7.69
C SER A 248 -0.12 -13.35 -8.07
N GLN A 249 -0.50 -14.29 -8.96
CA GLN A 249 0.39 -15.36 -9.41
C GLN A 249 1.53 -14.85 -10.30
N LEU A 250 1.29 -13.81 -11.10
CA LEU A 250 2.34 -13.12 -11.83
C LEU A 250 3.35 -12.47 -10.89
N LEU A 251 2.89 -11.87 -9.79
CA LEU A 251 3.80 -11.32 -8.77
C LEU A 251 4.66 -12.43 -8.15
N LEU A 252 4.06 -13.53 -7.73
CA LEU A 252 4.79 -14.67 -7.14
C LEU A 252 5.81 -15.28 -8.11
N LYS A 253 5.53 -15.26 -9.41
CA LYS A 253 6.38 -15.86 -10.45
C LYS A 253 7.56 -14.98 -10.88
N PHE A 254 7.39 -13.66 -10.89
CA PHE A 254 8.36 -12.72 -11.45
C PHE A 254 9.09 -11.86 -10.41
N ALA A 255 8.65 -11.87 -9.16
CA ALA A 255 9.34 -11.24 -8.04
C ALA A 255 10.31 -12.21 -7.34
N ASP A 256 11.36 -11.67 -6.72
CA ASP A 256 12.26 -12.47 -5.86
C ASP A 256 11.68 -12.61 -4.45
N PHE A 257 10.83 -11.67 -4.04
CA PHE A 257 9.96 -11.82 -2.89
C PHE A 257 8.66 -11.05 -3.05
N VAL A 258 7.62 -11.54 -2.39
CA VAL A 258 6.33 -10.84 -2.26
C VAL A 258 5.97 -10.78 -0.78
N ARG A 259 5.74 -9.56 -0.28
CA ARG A 259 5.28 -9.29 1.08
C ARG A 259 3.91 -8.62 1.01
N VAL A 260 2.93 -9.16 1.71
CA VAL A 260 1.56 -8.67 1.73
C VAL A 260 1.10 -8.49 3.16
N HIS A 261 0.65 -7.28 3.48
CA HIS A 261 0.05 -6.98 4.76
C HIS A 261 -1.40 -6.60 4.61
N THR A 262 -2.24 -7.23 5.42
CA THR A 262 -3.57 -6.69 5.72
C THR A 262 -3.47 -5.84 6.98
N ILE A 263 -4.05 -4.64 6.95
CA ILE A 263 -4.20 -3.77 8.12
C ILE A 263 -5.70 -3.63 8.38
N PRO A 264 -6.31 -4.55 9.16
CA PRO A 264 -7.76 -4.64 9.29
C PRO A 264 -8.39 -3.35 9.84
N ASP A 265 -7.73 -2.69 10.79
CA ASP A 265 -8.23 -1.48 11.46
C ASP A 265 -8.56 -0.33 10.51
N VAL A 266 -7.86 -0.26 9.37
CA VAL A 266 -8.04 0.78 8.33
C VAL A 266 -8.42 0.18 6.97
N SER A 267 -8.65 -1.13 6.90
CA SER A 267 -9.00 -1.84 5.66
C SER A 267 -7.99 -1.65 4.53
N VAL A 268 -6.70 -1.46 4.86
CA VAL A 268 -5.63 -1.26 3.88
C VAL A 268 -4.94 -2.58 3.61
N ILE A 269 -4.63 -2.82 2.34
CA ILE A 269 -3.72 -3.86 1.89
C ILE A 269 -2.46 -3.20 1.37
N GLU A 270 -1.32 -3.58 1.94
CA GLU A 270 0.00 -3.24 1.44
C GLU A 270 0.57 -4.46 0.71
N VAL A 271 0.93 -4.30 -0.56
CA VAL A 271 1.63 -5.31 -1.36
C VAL A 271 3.00 -4.74 -1.71
N VAL A 272 4.05 -5.39 -1.23
CA VAL A 272 5.44 -5.10 -1.57
C VAL A 272 6.00 -6.22 -2.42
N VAL A 273 6.53 -5.86 -3.57
CA VAL A 273 7.15 -6.75 -4.54
C VAL A 273 8.59 -6.34 -4.68
N GLY A 274 9.52 -7.26 -4.47
CA GLY A 274 10.94 -6.93 -4.50
C GLY A 274 11.79 -7.82 -5.38
N PHE A 275 12.90 -7.22 -5.79
CA PHE A 275 13.91 -7.77 -6.67
C PHE A 275 15.26 -7.63 -5.99
N LEU A 276 16.04 -8.70 -6.08
CA LEU A 276 17.34 -8.92 -5.48
C LEU A 276 18.37 -9.16 -6.59
N ASN A 277 19.65 -8.95 -6.29
CA ASN A 277 20.70 -9.01 -7.31
C ASN A 277 21.23 -10.44 -7.49
N SER A 278 21.27 -11.25 -6.42
CA SER A 278 21.97 -12.53 -6.44
C SER A 278 21.33 -13.62 -7.30
N SER A 279 20.00 -13.68 -7.39
CA SER A 279 19.30 -14.71 -8.17
C SER A 279 17.93 -14.24 -8.66
N PRO A 280 17.85 -13.76 -9.91
CA PRO A 280 16.58 -13.41 -10.53
C PRO A 280 15.61 -14.59 -10.61
N SER A 281 14.41 -14.42 -10.07
CA SER A 281 13.25 -15.32 -10.16
C SER A 281 12.94 -15.78 -11.58
N GLU A 282 13.22 -14.94 -12.59
CA GLU A 282 13.09 -15.27 -14.01
C GLU A 282 13.88 -16.54 -14.42
N ARG A 283 14.95 -16.88 -13.69
CA ARG A 283 15.76 -18.07 -13.95
C ARG A 283 15.18 -19.36 -13.37
N ALA A 284 14.23 -19.23 -12.45
CA ALA A 284 13.65 -20.31 -11.67
C ALA A 284 12.11 -20.32 -11.77
N HIS A 285 11.60 -19.99 -12.95
CA HIS A 285 10.16 -19.94 -13.22
C HIS A 285 9.44 -21.22 -12.79
N GLY A 286 8.37 -21.05 -12.03
CA GLY A 286 7.55 -22.16 -11.53
C GLY A 286 7.91 -22.60 -10.12
N ASN A 287 8.93 -21.99 -9.50
CA ASN A 287 9.23 -22.18 -8.09
C ASN A 287 8.62 -21.06 -7.24
N ILE A 288 8.35 -21.39 -5.98
CA ILE A 288 7.99 -20.45 -4.93
C ILE A 288 9.27 -19.76 -4.46
N HIS A 289 9.24 -18.44 -4.48
CA HIS A 289 10.25 -17.59 -3.87
C HIS A 289 9.81 -17.15 -2.47
N SER A 290 10.50 -16.19 -1.86
CA SER A 290 10.11 -15.72 -0.53
C SER A 290 8.72 -15.08 -0.57
N LEU A 291 7.78 -15.67 0.16
CA LEU A 291 6.39 -15.20 0.26
C LEU A 291 6.08 -14.93 1.72
N TRP A 292 5.57 -13.75 2.00
CA TRP A 292 5.17 -13.35 3.33
C TRP A 292 3.80 -12.66 3.21
N VAL A 293 2.74 -13.31 3.67
CA VAL A 293 1.40 -12.74 3.77
C VAL A 293 0.98 -12.77 5.23
N GLU A 294 0.70 -11.64 5.87
CA GLU A 294 0.21 -11.64 7.25
C GLU A 294 -0.59 -10.39 7.62
N PRO A 295 -1.46 -10.45 8.63
CA PRO A 295 -2.07 -9.25 9.21
C PRO A 295 -1.07 -8.50 10.11
N ILE A 296 -1.08 -7.16 10.04
CA ILE A 296 -0.35 -6.28 10.95
C ILE A 296 -1.27 -5.20 11.51
N THR A 297 -0.95 -4.69 12.70
CA THR A 297 -1.69 -3.60 13.34
C THR A 297 -1.28 -2.25 12.75
N ALA A 298 -2.21 -1.29 12.71
CA ALA A 298 -1.99 0.01 12.06
C ALA A 298 -0.83 0.82 12.66
N ASN A 299 -0.55 0.65 13.97
CA ASN A 299 0.56 1.31 14.66
C ASN A 299 1.95 0.85 14.20
N LEU A 300 2.06 -0.25 13.44
CA LEU A 300 3.32 -0.74 12.87
C LEU A 300 3.61 -0.14 11.48
N MET A 301 2.66 0.61 10.91
CA MET A 301 2.88 1.34 9.67
C MET A 301 3.64 2.62 9.92
N ILE A 302 4.89 2.68 9.46
CA ILE A 302 5.72 3.88 9.57
C ILE A 302 5.62 4.74 8.31
N GLU A 303 5.41 4.10 7.15
CA GLU A 303 5.19 4.77 5.88
C GLU A 303 3.68 4.77 5.59
N GLY A 304 3.05 5.95 5.59
CA GLY A 304 1.63 6.06 5.27
C GLY A 304 1.33 5.54 3.86
N PRO A 305 0.15 4.92 3.64
CA PRO A 305 -0.23 4.38 2.33
C PRO A 305 -0.54 5.46 1.29
N PHE A 306 -0.94 6.67 1.75
CA PHE A 306 -1.30 7.81 0.89
C PHE A 306 -0.54 9.09 1.24
N ASP A 307 0.55 8.98 1.99
CA ASP A 307 1.35 10.17 2.31
C ASP A 307 2.09 10.62 1.04
N MET A 308 1.75 11.83 0.59
CA MET A 308 2.60 12.58 -0.33
C MET A 308 3.94 12.79 0.40
N PRO A 309 5.05 12.32 -0.15
CA PRO A 309 6.32 12.49 0.53
C PRO A 309 6.67 14.00 0.55
N GLY A 310 7.41 14.46 1.57
CA GLY A 310 7.70 15.88 1.79
C GLY A 310 8.38 16.55 0.58
N ALA A 311 8.49 17.89 0.59
CA ALA A 311 8.90 18.71 -0.55
C ALA A 311 10.23 18.32 -1.25
N THR A 312 11.07 17.52 -0.60
CA THR A 312 12.36 17.04 -1.11
C THR A 312 12.31 15.65 -1.74
N ALA A 313 11.18 14.96 -1.67
CA ALA A 313 11.07 13.60 -2.17
C ALA A 313 10.88 13.57 -3.69
N PRO A 314 11.58 12.69 -4.40
CA PRO A 314 11.49 12.64 -5.84
C PRO A 314 10.12 12.10 -6.25
N HIS A 315 9.31 12.91 -6.90
CA HIS A 315 8.09 12.41 -7.52
C HIS A 315 8.46 11.56 -8.75
N LEU A 316 7.82 10.40 -8.91
CA LEU A 316 7.74 9.78 -10.23
C LEU A 316 7.15 10.84 -11.14
N LYS A 317 7.89 11.27 -12.17
CA LYS A 317 7.45 12.33 -13.08
C LYS A 317 5.99 12.04 -13.44
N LEU A 318 5.09 12.95 -13.06
CA LEU A 318 3.72 12.92 -13.54
C LEU A 318 3.83 12.90 -15.06
N LEU A 319 3.58 11.73 -15.64
CA LEU A 319 3.51 11.63 -17.08
C LEU A 319 2.42 12.59 -17.50
N PRO A 320 2.67 13.42 -18.52
CA PRO A 320 1.61 14.21 -19.10
C PRO A 320 0.53 13.22 -19.54
N VAL A 321 -0.58 13.20 -18.80
CA VAL A 321 -1.84 12.74 -19.34
C VAL A 321 -2.01 13.57 -20.60
N PRO A 322 -2.18 12.98 -21.79
CA PRO A 322 -2.38 13.77 -22.98
C PRO A 322 -3.61 14.64 -22.74
N GLU A 323 -3.38 15.93 -22.54
CA GLU A 323 -4.37 16.92 -22.87
C GLU A 323 -4.66 16.73 -24.35
N LEU A 324 -5.94 16.47 -24.65
CA LEU A 324 -6.44 16.64 -26.00
C LEU A 324 -6.01 18.04 -26.49
N PRO A 325 -5.61 18.14 -27.75
CA PRO A 325 -4.40 18.81 -28.18
C PRO A 325 -4.50 20.34 -28.11
N THR A 326 -3.41 21.00 -27.70
CA THR A 326 -2.82 22.06 -28.52
C THR A 326 -1.30 22.05 -28.39
N SER A 327 -0.66 22.16 -29.55
CA SER A 327 0.71 21.77 -29.85
C SER A 327 1.79 22.80 -29.48
N ARG A 328 2.97 22.27 -29.09
CA ARG A 328 4.36 22.70 -29.44
C ARG A 328 4.83 24.08 -28.92
N ALA A 329 6.08 24.32 -28.52
CA ALA A 329 7.31 23.53 -28.37
C ALA A 329 8.34 24.34 -27.52
N ARG A 330 9.23 23.59 -26.85
CA ARG A 330 10.61 23.82 -26.37
C ARG A 330 11.27 25.24 -26.28
N ALA A 331 11.87 25.43 -25.09
CA ALA A 331 13.27 25.81 -24.74
C ALA A 331 13.72 27.29 -24.70
N GLU A 332 14.03 27.75 -23.47
CA GLU A 332 15.23 28.48 -22.95
C GLU A 332 15.81 29.63 -23.82
N GLU A 333 15.67 30.92 -23.48
CA GLU A 333 16.32 31.77 -22.43
C GLU A 333 17.13 32.90 -23.14
N PRO A 334 17.45 34.05 -22.49
CA PRO A 334 16.68 35.28 -22.58
C PRO A 334 17.39 36.36 -23.41
N SER A 335 16.71 36.85 -24.45
CA SER A 335 17.06 38.10 -25.16
C SER A 335 16.20 39.23 -24.58
N GLU A 336 16.62 40.49 -24.67
CA GLU A 336 15.85 41.70 -24.30
C GLU A 336 14.42 41.77 -24.88
N ALA A 337 14.10 40.91 -25.86
CA ALA A 337 12.73 40.62 -26.30
C ALA A 337 11.84 40.00 -25.21
N ALA A 338 12.40 39.26 -24.25
CA ALA A 338 11.71 38.61 -23.14
C ALA A 338 11.17 39.61 -22.11
N GLU A 339 11.84 40.76 -21.91
CA GLU A 339 11.31 41.83 -21.07
C GLU A 339 10.13 42.53 -21.75
N ARG A 340 10.23 42.84 -23.05
CA ARG A 340 9.10 43.40 -23.81
C ARG A 340 7.95 42.42 -23.98
N ALA A 341 8.24 41.12 -24.07
CA ALA A 341 7.25 40.07 -24.08
C ALA A 341 6.61 39.91 -22.69
N LYS A 342 7.36 40.04 -21.60
CA LYS A 342 6.82 40.07 -20.23
C LYS A 342 5.93 41.29 -20.02
N ASP A 343 6.27 42.46 -20.55
CA ASP A 343 5.41 43.65 -20.50
C ASP A 343 4.14 43.46 -21.32
N ARG A 344 4.23 42.87 -22.52
CA ARG A 344 3.05 42.47 -23.30
C ARG A 344 2.23 41.41 -22.61
N TYR A 345 2.86 40.43 -21.96
CA TYR A 345 2.18 39.37 -21.23
C TYR A 345 1.52 39.90 -19.95
N VAL A 346 2.11 40.89 -19.28
CA VAL A 346 1.51 41.59 -18.14
C VAL A 346 0.33 42.45 -18.62
N ALA A 347 0.44 43.09 -19.78
CA ALA A 347 -0.67 43.81 -20.40
C ALA A 347 -1.81 42.87 -20.83
N ASP A 348 -1.49 41.77 -21.50
CA ASP A 348 -2.46 40.75 -21.93
C ASP A 348 -3.05 40.02 -20.72
N ALA A 349 -2.28 39.75 -19.67
CA ALA A 349 -2.77 39.22 -18.41
C ALA A 349 -3.64 40.24 -17.69
N ALA A 350 -3.34 41.53 -17.75
CA ALA A 350 -4.19 42.58 -17.19
C ALA A 350 -5.53 42.69 -17.95
N VAL A 351 -5.52 42.53 -19.27
CA VAL A 351 -6.72 42.44 -20.11
C VAL A 351 -7.51 41.17 -19.75
N THR A 352 -6.84 40.02 -19.69
CA THR A 352 -7.44 38.72 -19.33
C THR A 352 -8.01 38.75 -17.92
N ILE A 353 -7.34 39.39 -16.95
CA ILE A 353 -7.85 39.58 -15.59
C ILE A 353 -9.09 40.48 -15.59
N ARG A 354 -9.14 41.50 -16.47
CA ARG A 354 -10.33 42.34 -16.65
C ARG A 354 -11.49 41.55 -17.24
N GLU A 355 -11.23 40.75 -18.26
CA GLU A 355 -12.22 39.89 -18.92
C GLU A 355 -12.73 38.81 -17.98
N LEU A 356 -11.85 38.17 -17.21
CA LEU A 356 -12.21 37.19 -16.18
C LEU A 356 -12.99 37.85 -15.04
N LYS A 357 -12.63 39.07 -14.60
CA LYS A 357 -13.42 39.80 -13.61
C LYS A 357 -14.81 40.17 -14.13
N ALA A 358 -14.93 40.53 -15.41
CA ALA A 358 -16.22 40.79 -16.05
C ALA A 358 -17.06 39.50 -16.16
N ALA A 359 -16.46 38.39 -16.60
CA ALA A 359 -17.11 37.09 -16.67
C ALA A 359 -17.54 36.57 -15.29
N LEU A 360 -16.75 36.83 -14.25
CA LEU A 360 -17.04 36.47 -12.87
C LEU A 360 -18.19 37.33 -12.31
N ALA A 361 -18.22 38.63 -12.64
CA ALA A 361 -19.34 39.51 -12.31
C ALA A 361 -20.65 39.09 -13.01
N ASP A 362 -20.60 38.68 -14.28
CA ASP A 362 -21.75 38.15 -15.01
C ASP A 362 -22.22 36.80 -14.45
N LYS A 363 -21.29 35.90 -14.08
CA LYS A 363 -21.61 34.64 -13.40
C LYS A 363 -22.23 34.90 -12.02
N ASP A 364 -21.72 35.85 -11.26
CA ASP A 364 -22.29 36.23 -9.97
C ASP A 364 -23.67 36.88 -10.12
N ARG A 365 -23.90 37.65 -11.19
CA ARG A 365 -25.21 38.17 -11.55
C ARG A 365 -26.17 37.04 -11.89
N MET A 366 -25.73 36.08 -12.70
CA MET A 366 -26.51 34.89 -13.07
C MET A 366 -26.82 34.02 -11.84
N ILE A 367 -25.86 33.86 -10.91
CA ILE A 367 -26.09 33.18 -9.63
C ILE A 367 -27.09 33.96 -8.77
N ARG A 368 -27.03 35.30 -8.77
CA ARG A 368 -28.01 36.15 -8.07
C ARG A 368 -29.40 36.03 -8.69
N GLU A 369 -29.51 36.00 -10.02
CA GLU A 369 -30.76 35.78 -10.76
C GLU A 369 -31.33 34.38 -10.48
N LEU A 370 -30.49 33.34 -10.47
CA LEU A 370 -30.87 31.97 -10.12
C LEU A 370 -31.26 31.83 -8.63
N ARG A 371 -30.64 32.60 -7.72
CA ARG A 371 -30.98 32.61 -6.29
C ARG A 371 -32.19 33.46 -5.93
N SER A 372 -32.49 34.51 -6.71
CA SER A 372 -33.61 35.43 -6.45
C SER A 372 -34.94 34.97 -7.04
N GLY A 373 -34.97 33.83 -7.73
CA GLY A 373 -36.20 33.14 -8.11
C GLY A 373 -36.89 33.77 -9.32
N GLY A 374 -36.40 33.44 -10.52
CA GLY A 374 -37.01 33.83 -11.78
C GLY A 374 -37.39 32.64 -12.67
N VAL A 375 -38.68 32.27 -12.60
CA VAL A 375 -39.51 31.49 -13.55
C VAL A 375 -39.19 30.00 -13.74
N GLY A 376 -40.03 29.16 -13.11
CA GLY A 376 -40.11 27.71 -13.32
C GLY A 376 -39.70 26.93 -12.09
N THR A 377 -40.64 26.71 -11.16
CA THR A 377 -40.45 25.81 -10.02
C THR A 377 -40.17 24.41 -10.53
N ALA A 378 -38.89 24.04 -10.66
CA ALA A 378 -38.49 22.65 -10.76
C ALA A 378 -39.08 21.93 -9.53
N PRO A 379 -39.73 20.77 -9.70
CA PRO A 379 -40.22 20.00 -8.57
C PRO A 379 -39.06 19.79 -7.59
N PRO A 380 -39.31 19.83 -6.26
CA PRO A 380 -38.25 19.66 -5.27
C PRO A 380 -37.49 18.40 -5.64
N LEU A 381 -36.19 18.55 -5.87
CA LEU A 381 -35.31 17.41 -6.12
C LEU A 381 -35.59 16.37 -5.03
N PRO A 382 -35.74 15.09 -5.40
CA PRO A 382 -35.93 14.05 -4.40
C PRO A 382 -34.82 14.19 -3.35
N PRO A 383 -35.15 14.04 -2.06
CA PRO A 383 -34.15 14.15 -1.01
C PRO A 383 -32.96 13.27 -1.38
N PRO A 384 -31.72 13.78 -1.25
CA PRO A 384 -30.52 13.04 -1.64
C PRO A 384 -30.57 11.67 -0.98
N ASP A 385 -30.25 10.64 -1.76
CA ASP A 385 -30.28 9.28 -1.24
C ASP A 385 -29.33 9.15 -0.04
N ALA A 386 -29.66 8.22 0.86
CA ALA A 386 -28.92 8.07 2.10
C ALA A 386 -27.46 7.68 1.85
N GLU A 387 -27.17 7.03 0.71
CA GLU A 387 -25.83 6.59 0.31
C GLU A 387 -24.96 7.78 -0.11
N SER A 388 -25.46 8.69 -0.96
CA SER A 388 -24.80 9.93 -1.37
C SER A 388 -24.56 10.87 -0.19
N LEU A 389 -25.48 10.93 0.79
CA LEU A 389 -25.27 11.68 2.03
C LEU A 389 -24.18 11.06 2.91
N LEU A 390 -24.08 9.74 2.94
CA LEU A 390 -23.03 9.03 3.67
C LEU A 390 -21.68 9.15 2.97
N GLU A 391 -21.63 9.11 1.64
CA GLU A 391 -20.43 9.33 0.84
C GLU A 391 -19.90 10.75 1.00
N ALA A 392 -20.75 11.77 0.85
CA ALA A 392 -20.38 13.16 1.07
C ALA A 392 -19.95 13.43 2.52
N PHE A 393 -20.49 12.66 3.48
CA PHE A 393 -20.04 12.71 4.87
C PHE A 393 -18.67 12.05 5.06
N GLN A 394 -18.47 10.86 4.49
CA GLN A 394 -17.19 10.15 4.53
C GLN A 394 -16.09 11.03 3.92
N GLU A 395 -16.32 11.61 2.74
CA GLU A 395 -15.39 12.53 2.07
C GLU A 395 -14.99 13.70 3.00
N ARG A 396 -15.97 14.38 3.60
CA ARG A 396 -15.73 15.50 4.51
C ARG A 396 -15.09 15.10 5.84
N TYR A 397 -15.37 13.89 6.33
CA TYR A 397 -14.76 13.34 7.54
C TYR A 397 -13.29 13.00 7.30
N PHE A 398 -12.97 12.37 6.17
CA PHE A 398 -11.59 12.08 5.78
C PHE A 398 -10.78 13.35 5.53
N GLU A 399 -11.37 14.36 4.87
CA GLU A 399 -10.73 15.67 4.68
C GLU A 399 -10.43 16.37 6.01
N ALA A 400 -11.36 16.34 6.97
CA ALA A 400 -11.15 16.91 8.29
C ALA A 400 -10.05 16.18 9.09
N ARG A 401 -10.02 14.84 9.04
CA ARG A 401 -8.97 14.04 9.69
C ARG A 401 -7.60 14.28 9.09
N TYR A 402 -7.53 14.42 7.76
CA TYR A 402 -6.30 14.77 7.06
C TYR A 402 -5.75 16.12 7.55
N GLN A 403 -6.61 17.15 7.62
CA GLN A 403 -6.23 18.48 8.10
C GLN A 403 -5.79 18.47 9.58
N ILE A 404 -6.45 17.69 10.45
CA ILE A 404 -6.03 17.53 11.85
C ILE A 404 -4.63 16.92 11.91
N ARG A 405 -4.37 15.89 11.11
CA ARG A 405 -3.06 15.25 11.06
C ARG A 405 -1.96 16.17 10.53
N GLU A 406 -2.25 17.00 9.53
CA GLU A 406 -1.34 18.04 9.07
C GLU A 406 -1.00 19.03 10.19
N PHE A 407 -1.98 19.44 11.00
CA PHE A 407 -1.73 20.31 12.15
C PHE A 407 -0.89 19.63 13.23
N GLU A 408 -1.10 18.34 13.52
CA GLU A 408 -0.26 17.58 14.47
C GLU A 408 1.21 17.55 14.02
N VAL A 409 1.43 17.29 12.72
CA VAL A 409 2.78 17.27 12.13
C VAL A 409 3.42 18.66 12.19
N GLN A 410 2.68 19.72 11.81
CA GLN A 410 3.18 21.09 11.88
C GLN A 410 3.49 21.54 13.31
N ILE A 411 2.70 21.13 14.29
CA ILE A 411 2.97 21.38 15.71
C ILE A 411 4.25 20.66 16.14
N ALA A 412 4.42 19.40 15.80
CA ALA A 412 5.63 18.63 16.14
C ALA A 412 6.89 19.22 15.49
N GLU A 413 6.79 19.71 14.25
CA GLU A 413 7.90 20.39 13.57
C GLU A 413 8.24 21.75 14.22
N LEU A 414 7.24 22.52 14.65
CA LEU A 414 7.44 23.80 15.33
C LEU A 414 8.00 23.61 16.75
N GLU A 415 7.55 22.58 17.47
CA GLU A 415 8.10 22.17 18.77
C GLU A 415 9.58 21.74 18.63
N ALA A 416 9.92 20.98 17.58
CA ALA A 416 11.29 20.58 17.29
C ALA A 416 12.22 21.74 16.88
N ARG A 417 11.67 22.82 16.29
CA ARG A 417 12.41 24.01 15.85
C ARG A 417 12.49 25.12 16.91
N GLY A 418 11.92 24.90 18.10
CA GLY A 418 11.91 25.89 19.18
C GLY A 418 11.10 27.15 18.85
N ALA A 419 10.02 27.00 18.06
CA ALA A 419 9.14 28.09 17.68
C ALA A 419 8.42 28.72 18.88
N THR A 420 7.91 29.94 18.70
CA THR A 420 7.27 30.66 19.81
C THR A 420 5.96 29.99 20.24
N ALA A 421 5.65 30.04 21.54
CA ALA A 421 4.45 29.42 22.10
C ALA A 421 3.14 29.95 21.47
N GLN A 422 3.14 31.15 20.90
CA GLN A 422 1.98 31.72 20.21
C GLN A 422 1.66 31.02 18.88
N ASP A 423 2.66 30.60 18.11
CA ASP A 423 2.46 29.95 16.81
C ASP A 423 1.89 28.53 16.98
N ILE A 424 2.39 27.82 17.99
CA ILE A 424 1.90 26.49 18.40
C ILE A 424 0.47 26.59 18.93
N GLU A 425 0.18 27.58 19.78
CA GLU A 425 -1.16 27.79 20.35
C GLU A 425 -2.20 28.17 19.27
N ALA A 426 -1.80 28.93 18.24
CA ALA A 426 -2.67 29.28 17.12
C ALA A 426 -3.06 28.05 16.28
N LEU A 427 -2.13 27.12 16.06
CA LEU A 427 -2.41 25.86 15.37
C LEU A 427 -3.24 24.90 16.22
N LYS A 428 -2.95 24.79 17.53
CA LYS A 428 -3.75 23.99 18.48
C LYS A 428 -5.21 24.46 18.51
N LYS A 429 -5.46 25.77 18.53
CA LYS A 429 -6.82 26.32 18.45
C LYS A 429 -7.54 26.02 17.13
N LYS A 430 -6.82 26.02 15.99
CA LYS A 430 -7.40 25.63 14.69
C LYS A 430 -7.74 24.14 14.65
N MET A 431 -6.87 23.30 15.20
CA MET A 431 -7.08 21.86 15.33
C MET A 431 -8.29 21.55 16.24
N GLU A 432 -8.38 22.18 17.41
CA GLU A 432 -9.52 22.02 18.34
C GLU A 432 -10.83 22.51 17.72
N TYR A 433 -10.82 23.60 16.96
CA TYR A 433 -12.00 24.10 16.25
C TYR A 433 -12.48 23.10 15.19
N LEU A 434 -11.57 22.51 14.41
CA LEU A 434 -11.92 21.49 13.41
C LEU A 434 -12.44 20.21 14.07
N ALA A 435 -11.78 19.73 15.13
CA ALA A 435 -12.23 18.57 15.88
C ALA A 435 -13.61 18.79 16.53
N SER A 436 -13.88 20.00 17.04
CA SER A 436 -15.19 20.38 17.57
C SER A 436 -16.27 20.41 16.48
N ARG A 437 -15.92 20.94 15.29
CA ARG A 437 -16.81 20.98 14.12
C ARG A 437 -17.14 19.58 13.60
N GLU A 438 -16.16 18.71 13.52
CA GLU A 438 -16.30 17.29 13.15
C GLU A 438 -17.23 16.56 14.12
N ASN A 439 -16.99 16.70 15.42
CA ASN A 439 -17.85 16.13 16.47
C ASN A 439 -19.29 16.65 16.42
N ASN A 440 -19.50 17.92 16.06
CA ASN A 440 -20.84 18.48 15.89
C ASN A 440 -21.55 17.88 14.66
N TRP A 441 -20.81 17.65 13.57
CA TRP A 441 -21.34 16.98 12.37
C TRP A 441 -21.69 15.52 12.63
N ILE A 442 -20.83 14.76 13.32
CA ILE A 442 -21.11 13.38 13.75
C ILE A 442 -22.40 13.33 14.58
N ARG A 443 -22.57 14.26 15.55
CA ARG A 443 -23.79 14.34 16.36
C ARG A 443 -25.04 14.67 15.53
N LYS A 444 -24.94 15.56 14.55
CA LYS A 444 -26.07 15.91 13.67
C LYS A 444 -26.50 14.72 12.82
N ILE A 445 -25.54 13.97 12.27
CA ILE A 445 -25.83 12.79 11.44
C ILE A 445 -26.40 11.66 12.28
N ALA A 446 -25.86 11.41 13.48
CA ALA A 446 -26.44 10.45 14.41
C ALA A 446 -27.92 10.76 14.71
N LYS A 447 -28.26 12.04 14.93
CA LYS A 447 -29.65 12.49 15.11
C LYS A 447 -30.50 12.28 13.84
N THR A 448 -29.96 12.55 12.66
CA THR A 448 -30.67 12.34 11.39
C THR A 448 -30.92 10.84 11.12
N ILE A 449 -29.94 9.98 11.41
CA ILE A 449 -30.06 8.52 11.28
C ILE A 449 -31.10 7.98 12.28
N GLU A 450 -31.10 8.47 13.53
CA GLU A 450 -32.12 8.10 14.52
C GLU A 450 -33.53 8.55 14.10
N ALA A 451 -33.66 9.75 13.53
CA ALA A 451 -34.93 10.24 13.01
C ALA A 451 -35.43 9.36 11.85
N TYR A 452 -34.55 8.99 10.92
CA TYR A 452 -34.86 8.07 9.81
C TYR A 452 -35.23 6.67 10.30
N ARG A 453 -34.53 6.13 11.31
CA ARG A 453 -34.86 4.84 11.92
C ARG A 453 -36.22 4.85 12.58
N LYS A 454 -36.62 5.96 13.22
CA LYS A 454 -37.95 6.14 13.81
C LYS A 454 -39.05 6.35 12.76
N ALA A 455 -38.73 6.91 11.60
CA ALA A 455 -39.67 7.17 10.51
C ALA A 455 -39.89 5.97 9.56
N ARG A 456 -39.11 4.88 9.69
CA ARG A 456 -39.27 3.69 8.85
C ARG A 456 -40.51 2.89 9.31
N PRO A 457 -41.52 2.65 8.44
CA PRO A 457 -42.64 1.82 8.82
C PRO A 457 -42.16 0.38 9.05
N LYS A 458 -42.61 -0.25 10.14
CA LYS A 458 -42.35 -1.68 10.39
C LYS A 458 -42.79 -2.47 9.16
N PRO A 459 -41.97 -3.38 8.62
CA PRO A 459 -42.41 -4.24 7.53
C PRO A 459 -43.61 -5.05 8.01
N ALA A 460 -44.69 -5.04 7.22
CA ALA A 460 -45.88 -5.81 7.51
C ALA A 460 -45.52 -7.29 7.63
N PRO A 461 -46.13 -8.04 8.58
CA PRO A 461 -45.84 -9.45 8.76
C PRO A 461 -46.15 -10.20 7.46
N SER A 462 -45.15 -10.94 6.98
CA SER A 462 -45.28 -11.83 5.83
C SER A 462 -46.40 -12.83 6.11
N SER A 463 -47.50 -12.70 5.38
CA SER A 463 -48.57 -13.70 5.33
C SER A 463 -48.01 -14.99 4.72
N GLN A 464 -47.63 -15.92 5.59
CA GLN A 464 -47.61 -17.33 5.26
C GLN A 464 -49.06 -17.82 5.06
N GLN A 465 -49.20 -18.64 4.02
CA GLN A 465 -50.10 -19.79 3.87
C GLN A 465 -51.54 -19.63 3.34
N GLN A 466 -51.82 -20.59 2.43
CA GLN A 466 -53.10 -21.10 1.92
C GLN A 466 -53.75 -20.22 0.84
N SER A 467 -53.94 -20.69 -0.38
CA SER A 467 -54.41 -22.03 -0.82
C SER A 467 -53.73 -22.56 -2.08
#